data_AF-A0AAW8KP13-F1
#
_entry.id   AF-A0AAW8KP13-F1
#
_cell.length_a   1.000
_cell.length_b   1.000
_cell.length_c   1.000
_cell.angle_alpha   90.00
_cell.angle_beta   90.00
_cell.angle_gamma   90.00
#
_symmetry.space_group_name_H-M   'P 1'
#
loop_
_entity.id
_entity.type
_entity.pdbx_description
1 polymer ?
#
loop_
_entity_poly.entity_id
_entity_poly.type
_entity_poly.pdbx_seq_one_letter_code
_entity_poly.pdbx_strand_id
1 'polypeptide(L)'
;RKEAGAKAALVSYADEVEDTLEAADQLAQQGIPCDVYKLVQIWPLPQELVADLESYSLILMAEECVVRGGIGEHLEAAMRQ
;
A
#
# COMPACT_ATOMS: atom_id res chain seq x y z
N ARG A 1 -0.49 -2.42 9.45
CA ARG A 1 0.66 -2.82 10.31
C ARG A 1 1.76 -1.80 10.15
N LYS A 2 2.37 -1.32 11.23
CA LYS A 2 3.47 -0.35 11.20
C LYS A 2 4.71 -0.98 11.83
N GLU A 3 5.84 -0.85 11.17
CA GLU A 3 7.14 -1.42 11.52
C GLU A 3 8.17 -0.28 11.71
N ALA A 4 9.02 -0.44 12.73
CA ALA A 4 10.04 0.56 13.00
C ALA A 4 11.07 0.61 11.86
N GLY A 5 11.27 1.80 11.30
CA GLY A 5 12.25 2.02 10.23
C GLY A 5 11.79 1.60 8.84
N ALA A 6 10.51 1.26 8.64
CA ALA A 6 9.96 1.00 7.32
C ALA A 6 10.19 2.18 6.37
N LYS A 7 10.63 1.85 5.14
CA LYS A 7 10.78 2.80 4.03
C LYS A 7 9.84 2.52 2.87
N ALA A 8 9.18 1.36 2.90
CA ALA A 8 8.20 0.94 1.93
C ALA A 8 6.83 0.72 2.58
N ALA A 9 5.78 1.02 1.84
CA ALA A 9 4.40 0.71 2.20
C ALA A 9 3.80 -0.25 1.16
N LEU A 10 3.18 -1.33 1.63
CA LEU A 10 2.36 -2.24 0.85
C LEU A 10 0.89 -1.84 1.06
N VAL A 11 0.18 -1.55 -0.02
CA VAL A 11 -1.21 -1.10 0.00
C VAL A 11 -2.05 -2.13 -0.74
N SER A 12 -3.19 -2.51 -0.15
CA SER A 12 -4.11 -3.50 -0.74
C SER A 12 -5.53 -3.30 -0.23
N TYR A 13 -6.49 -3.99 -0.85
CA TYR A 13 -7.86 -4.10 -0.39
C TYR A 13 -8.38 -5.52 -0.64
N ALA A 14 -9.59 -5.82 -0.15
CA ALA A 14 -10.24 -7.12 -0.30
C ALA A 14 -9.34 -8.31 0.10
N ASP A 15 -9.20 -9.30 -0.77
CA ASP A 15 -8.57 -10.58 -0.50
C ASP A 15 -7.03 -10.47 -0.57
N GLU A 16 -6.49 -9.52 -1.34
CA GLU A 16 -5.05 -9.23 -1.45
C GLU A 16 -4.39 -8.72 -0.15
N VAL A 17 -5.19 -8.42 0.88
CA VAL A 17 -4.68 -8.00 2.20
C VAL A 17 -3.89 -9.11 2.88
N GLU A 18 -4.31 -10.37 2.73
CA GLU A 18 -3.61 -11.50 3.35
C GLU A 18 -2.26 -11.72 2.67
N ASP A 19 -2.23 -11.69 1.33
CA ASP A 19 -1.01 -11.82 0.54
C ASP A 19 0.00 -10.70 0.86
N THR A 20 -0.47 -9.46 1.03
CA THR A 20 0.42 -8.33 1.38
C THR A 20 0.96 -8.40 2.81
N LEU A 21 0.20 -8.94 3.76
CA LEU A 21 0.70 -9.21 5.11
C LEU A 21 1.79 -10.29 5.07
N GLU A 22 1.57 -11.37 4.34
CA GLU A 22 2.55 -12.45 4.18
C GLU A 22 3.82 -11.93 3.49
N ALA A 23 3.68 -11.16 2.40
CA ALA A 23 4.81 -10.57 1.70
C ALA A 23 5.65 -9.66 2.62
N ALA A 24 5.01 -8.84 3.45
CA ALA A 24 5.74 -8.01 4.41
C ALA A 24 6.41 -8.86 5.52
N ASP A 25 5.87 -10.01 5.91
CA ASP A 25 6.55 -10.93 6.84
C ASP A 25 7.78 -11.57 6.18
N GLN A 26 7.69 -11.98 4.91
CA GLN A 26 8.82 -12.49 4.14
C GLN A 26 9.92 -11.43 3.95
N LEU A 27 9.54 -10.17 3.69
CA LEU A 27 10.48 -9.05 3.58
C LEU A 27 11.13 -8.72 4.93
N ALA A 28 10.39 -8.79 6.04
CA ALA A 28 10.93 -8.59 7.37
C ALA A 28 11.99 -9.65 7.73
N GLN A 29 11.79 -10.91 7.34
CA GLN A 29 12.79 -11.98 7.50
C GLN A 29 14.09 -11.70 6.72
N GLN A 30 14.03 -10.88 5.67
CA GLN A 30 15.17 -10.44 4.88
C GLN A 30 15.77 -9.10 5.37
N GLY A 31 15.25 -8.55 6.47
CA GLY A 31 15.70 -7.26 7.02
C GLY A 31 15.14 -6.04 6.30
N ILE A 32 14.03 -6.19 5.57
CA ILE A 32 13.36 -5.12 4.83
C ILE A 32 12.00 -4.85 5.51
N PRO A 33 11.94 -3.98 6.54
CA PRO A 33 10.68 -3.66 7.20
C PRO A 33 9.76 -2.88 6.25
N CYS A 34 8.49 -3.30 6.20
CA CYS A 34 7.46 -2.69 5.37
C CYS A 34 6.20 -2.44 6.18
N ASP A 35 5.58 -1.29 5.95
CA ASP A 35 4.27 -1.00 6.52
C ASP A 35 3.19 -1.56 5.61
N VAL A 36 2.08 -2.02 6.19
CA VAL A 36 0.95 -2.59 5.44
C VAL A 36 -0.30 -1.76 5.69
N TYR A 37 -0.90 -1.27 4.61
CA TYR A 37 -2.11 -0.47 4.58
C TYR A 37 -3.24 -1.27 3.93
N LYS A 38 -4.29 -1.53 4.71
CA LYS A 38 -5.55 -2.05 4.20
C LYS A 38 -6.47 -0.89 3.86
N LEU A 39 -6.82 -0.72 2.58
CA LEU A 39 -7.85 0.22 2.17
C LEU A 39 -9.22 -0.36 2.51
N VAL A 40 -9.86 0.24 3.51
CA VAL A 40 -11.24 -0.07 3.89
C VAL A 40 -12.26 0.83 3.18
N GLN A 41 -11.78 1.91 2.58
CA GLN A 41 -12.56 2.84 1.75
C GLN A 41 -11.87 2.94 0.39
N ILE A 42 -12.54 2.41 -0.65
CA ILE A 42 -11.98 2.35 -2.00
C ILE A 42 -12.21 3.67 -2.76
N TRP A 43 -13.37 4.32 -2.56
CA TRP A 43 -13.67 5.61 -3.20
C TRP A 43 -14.65 6.48 -2.39
N PRO A 44 -14.40 7.80 -2.27
CA PRO A 44 -13.17 8.50 -2.68
C PRO A 44 -11.98 8.05 -1.83
N LEU A 45 -10.75 8.15 -2.36
CA LEU A 45 -9.55 7.84 -1.57
C LEU A 45 -9.45 8.83 -0.39
N PRO A 46 -9.24 8.35 0.86
CA PRO A 46 -9.09 9.23 2.01
C PRO A 46 -7.86 10.14 1.86
N GLN A 47 -7.98 11.42 2.20
CA GLN A 47 -6.86 12.35 2.07
C GLN A 47 -5.74 12.02 3.06
N GLU A 48 -6.11 11.53 4.24
CA GLU A 48 -5.15 11.08 5.25
C GLU A 48 -4.29 9.90 4.77
N LEU A 49 -4.81 9.04 3.90
CA LEU A 49 -4.05 7.94 3.32
C LEU A 49 -2.91 8.49 2.44
N VAL A 50 -3.22 9.46 1.59
CA VAL A 50 -2.23 10.07 0.69
C VAL A 50 -1.12 10.74 1.51
N ALA A 51 -1.50 11.56 2.50
CA ALA A 51 -0.56 12.25 3.38
C ALA A 51 0.33 11.27 4.17
N ASP A 52 -0.23 10.15 4.63
CA ASP A 52 0.53 9.10 5.30
C ASP A 52 1.54 8.44 4.35
N LEU A 53 1.10 8.13 3.12
CA LEU A 53 1.90 7.44 2.12
C LEU A 53 3.05 8.30 1.54
N GLU A 54 2.91 9.63 1.53
CA GLU A 54 3.94 10.58 1.08
C GLU A 54 5.27 10.44 1.85
N SER A 55 5.22 9.93 3.07
CA SER A 55 6.42 9.73 3.91
C SER A 55 7.30 8.56 3.48
N TYR A 56 6.80 7.66 2.61
CA TYR A 56 7.51 6.46 2.18
C TYR A 56 8.31 6.71 0.89
N SER A 57 9.45 6.03 0.78
CA SER A 57 10.28 6.08 -0.42
C SER A 57 9.77 5.16 -1.52
N LEU A 58 8.99 4.14 -1.17
CA LEU A 58 8.41 3.17 -2.09
C LEU A 58 6.98 2.83 -1.64
N ILE A 59 6.04 2.82 -2.58
CA ILE A 59 4.67 2.38 -2.35
C ILE A 59 4.39 1.29 -3.38
N LEU A 60 3.93 0.13 -2.93
CA LEU A 60 3.50 -0.98 -3.79
C LEU A 60 2.01 -1.20 -3.56
N MET A 61 1.22 -1.14 -4.63
CA MET A 61 -0.20 -1.46 -4.62
C MET A 61 -0.41 -2.89 -5.12
N ALA A 62 -1.11 -3.71 -4.35
CA ALA A 62 -1.62 -5.01 -4.77
C ALA A 62 -3.15 -4.93 -4.89
N GLU A 63 -3.67 -5.27 -6.06
CA GLU A 63 -5.10 -5.34 -6.33
C GLU A 63 -5.39 -6.44 -7.36
N GLU A 64 -6.51 -7.15 -7.19
CA GLU A 64 -7.05 -8.04 -8.21
C GLU A 64 -7.94 -7.24 -9.18
N CYS A 65 -7.33 -6.60 -10.18
CA CYS A 65 -8.05 -5.82 -11.18
C CYS A 65 -7.36 -5.79 -12.55
N VAL A 66 -7.93 -5.01 -13.48
CA VAL A 66 -7.32 -4.70 -14.78
C VAL A 66 -6.13 -3.74 -14.61
N VAL A 67 -5.13 -3.88 -15.47
CA VAL A 67 -3.86 -3.10 -15.40
C VAL A 67 -4.06 -1.58 -15.51
N ARG A 68 -5.23 -1.10 -15.96
CA ARG A 68 -5.52 0.34 -16.15
C ARG A 68 -6.91 0.71 -15.63
N GLY A 69 -7.02 1.90 -15.06
CA GLY A 69 -8.26 2.41 -14.46
C GLY A 69 -8.64 1.77 -13.13
N GLY A 70 -7.71 1.01 -12.52
CA GLY A 70 -7.86 0.43 -11.19
C GLY A 70 -7.60 1.44 -10.07
N ILE A 71 -7.74 0.98 -8.83
CA ILE A 71 -7.54 1.82 -7.64
C ILE A 71 -6.06 2.19 -7.50
N GLY A 72 -5.15 1.32 -7.92
CA GLY A 72 -3.73 1.63 -8.00
C GLY A 72 -3.42 2.85 -8.88
N GLU A 73 -4.07 2.97 -10.04
CA GLU A 73 -3.90 4.13 -10.94
C GLU A 73 -4.47 5.42 -10.32
N HIS A 74 -5.62 5.32 -9.65
CA HIS A 74 -6.20 6.45 -8.92
C HIS A 74 -5.33 6.89 -7.74
N LEU A 75 -4.72 5.94 -7.02
CA LEU A 75 -3.78 6.22 -5.94
C LEU A 75 -2.52 6.91 -6.47
N GLU A 76 -1.94 6.39 -7.54
CA GLU A 76 -0.79 7.02 -8.22
C GLU A 76 -1.12 8.47 -8.64
N ALA A 77 -2.28 8.69 -9.23
CA ALA A 77 -2.73 10.02 -9.64
C ALA A 77 -2.93 10.98 -8.45
N ALA A 78 -3.37 10.47 -7.28
CA ALA A 78 -3.48 11.27 -6.07
C ALA A 78 -2.11 11.64 -5.47
N MET A 79 -1.14 10.72 -5.52
CA MET A 79 0.23 10.91 -5.00
C MET A 79 1.09 11.86 -5.84
N ARG A 80 0.69 12.18 -7.08
CA ARG A 80 1.44 13.06 -8.01
C ARG A 80 1.02 14.52 -7.99
N GLN A 81 0.01 14.89 -7.20
CA GLN A 81 -0.51 16.25 -7.09
C GLN A 81 0.30 17.10 -6.11
#